data_AF-A0A7C1UAV2-F1
#
_entry.id   AF-A0A7C1UAV2-F1
#
_cell.length_a   1.000
_cell.length_b   1.000
_cell.length_c   1.000
_cell.angle_alpha   90.00
_cell.angle_beta   90.00
_cell.angle_gamma   90.00
#
_symmetry.space_group_name_H-M   'P 1'
#
loop_
_entity.id
_entity.type
_entity.pdbx_description
1 polymer ?
#
loop_
_entity_poly.entity_id
_entity_poly.type
_entity_poly.pdbx_seq_one_letter_code
_entity_poly.pdbx_strand_id
1 'polypeptide(L)' 'MLPAGKKSGKKPNILFVIVDDLRPEMGCYGNPDIKTPHFDAFAAKSMLFTNAYCQNPSSI' A
#
# COMPACT_ATOMS: atom_id res chain seq x y z
N MET A 1 26.61 11.94 31.74
CA MET A 1 26.54 11.46 30.34
C MET A 1 26.02 10.04 30.37
N LEU A 2 24.77 9.83 29.93
CA LEU A 2 24.17 8.50 29.84
C LEU A 2 24.53 7.89 28.48
N PRO A 3 24.92 6.60 28.41
CA PRO A 3 25.27 5.96 27.16
C PRO A 3 24.04 5.79 26.27
N ALA A 4 24.12 6.23 25.02
CA ALA A 4 23.07 6.03 24.03
C ALA A 4 22.92 4.53 23.72
N GLY A 5 21.77 3.96 24.06
CA GLY A 5 21.44 2.56 23.81
C GLY A 5 21.45 2.24 22.30
N LYS A 6 22.29 1.29 21.90
CA LYS A 6 22.38 0.77 20.54
C LYS A 6 21.09 0.00 20.22
N LYS A 7 20.17 0.59 19.43
CA LYS A 7 18.98 -0.14 18.95
C LYS A 7 19.42 -1.30 18.07
N SER A 8 19.34 -2.53 18.58
CA SER A 8 19.55 -3.77 17.84
C SER A 8 18.35 -4.12 16.94
N GLY A 9 17.81 -3.13 16.22
CA GLY A 9 16.67 -3.35 15.35
C GLY A 9 17.11 -4.08 14.09
N LYS A 10 16.70 -5.34 13.93
CA LYS A 10 16.78 -6.00 12.62
C LYS A 10 16.10 -5.08 11.60
N LYS A 11 16.77 -4.82 10.47
CA LYS A 11 16.19 -4.04 9.38
C LYS A 11 14.88 -4.71 8.94
N PRO A 12 13.79 -3.96 8.73
CA PRO A 12 12.56 -4.55 8.24
C PRO A 12 12.76 -5.08 6.82
N ASN A 13 12.05 -6.16 6.50
CA ASN A 13 11.92 -6.61 5.11
C ASN A 13 10.89 -5.73 4.42
N ILE A 14 11.16 -5.38 3.16
CA ILE A 14 10.26 -4.56 2.34
C ILE A 14 9.77 -5.43 1.19
N LEU A 15 8.44 -5.58 1.07
CA LEU A 15 7.78 -6.18 -0.08
C LEU A 15 7.07 -5.07 -0.84
N PHE A 16 7.40 -4.92 -2.12
CA PHE A 16 6.77 -3.95 -3.02
C PHE A 16 6.01 -4.72 -4.11
N VAL A 17 4.70 -4.51 -4.19
CA VAL A 17 3.80 -5.15 -5.15
C VAL A 17 3.21 -4.06 -6.03
N ILE A 18 3.32 -4.24 -7.34
CA ILE A 18 2.77 -3.34 -8.36
C ILE A 18 1.85 -4.17 -9.24
N VAL A 19 0.72 -3.58 -9.62
CA VAL A 19 -0.25 -4.19 -10.54
C VAL A 19 -0.34 -3.27 -11.75
N ASP A 20 -0.27 -3.88 -12.94
CA ASP A 20 -0.39 -3.16 -14.21
C ASP A 20 -1.85 -2.78 -14.49
N ASP A 21 -2.06 -1.58 -15.05
CA ASP A 21 -3.38 -1.03 -15.41
C ASP A 21 -4.48 -1.05 -14.31
N LEU A 22 -4.08 -1.01 -13.03
CA LEU A 22 -5.04 -1.00 -11.93
C LEU A 22 -5.57 0.41 -11.63
N ARG A 23 -6.87 0.60 -11.85
CA ARG A 23 -7.62 1.80 -11.43
C ARG A 23 -8.10 1.67 -9.97
N PRO A 24 -8.34 2.78 -9.25
CA PRO A 24 -8.84 2.77 -7.87
C PRO A 24 -10.35 2.42 -7.79
N GLU A 25 -10.72 1.29 -8.38
CA GLU A 25 -12.10 0.80 -8.49
C GLU A 25 -12.36 -0.36 -7.52
N MET A 26 -11.43 -0.68 -6.62
CA MET A 26 -11.59 -1.79 -5.68
C MET A 26 -12.62 -1.49 -4.59
N GLY A 27 -13.08 -2.52 -3.88
CA GLY A 27 -14.02 -2.37 -2.77
C GLY A 27 -13.55 -1.38 -1.70
N CYS A 28 -12.25 -1.37 -1.39
CA CYS A 28 -11.64 -0.41 -0.47
C CYS A 28 -11.70 1.07 -0.93
N TYR A 29 -11.95 1.31 -2.22
CA TYR A 29 -12.19 2.64 -2.80
C TYR A 29 -13.69 2.97 -2.94
N GLY A 30 -14.58 2.06 -2.53
CA GLY A 30 -16.03 2.29 -2.46
C GLY A 30 -16.85 1.70 -3.61
N ASN A 31 -16.24 0.90 -4.50
CA ASN A 31 -16.98 0.23 -5.57
C ASN A 31 -17.63 -1.07 -5.05
N PRO A 32 -18.98 -1.18 -5.07
CA PRO A 32 -19.68 -2.36 -4.52
C PRO A 32 -19.65 -3.59 -5.43
N ASP A 33 -19.33 -3.42 -6.73
CA ASP A 33 -19.38 -4.50 -7.73
C ASP A 33 -18.05 -5.25 -7.82
N ILE A 34 -16.93 -4.60 -7.50
CA ILE A 34 -15.60 -5.19 -7.58
C ILE A 34 -15.27 -5.97 -6.30
N LYS A 35 -15.07 -7.28 -6.46
CA LYS A 35 -14.80 -8.21 -5.35
C LYS A 35 -13.30 -8.33 -5.10
N THR A 36 -12.79 -7.63 -4.10
CA THR A 36 -11.36 -7.65 -3.71
C THR A 36 -11.13 -7.95 -2.22
N PRO A 37 -11.69 -9.06 -1.69
CA PRO A 37 -11.79 -9.28 -0.24
C PRO A 37 -10.43 -9.27 0.50
N HIS A 38 -9.35 -9.74 -0.13
CA HIS A 38 -8.02 -9.72 0.46
C HIS A 38 -7.40 -8.32 0.50
N PHE A 39 -7.56 -7.53 -0.58
CA PHE A 39 -7.09 -6.14 -0.60
C PHE A 39 -7.93 -5.26 0.31
N ASP A 40 -9.23 -5.50 0.42
CA ASP A 40 -10.12 -4.74 1.31
C ASP A 40 -9.75 -4.99 2.78
N ALA A 41 -9.54 -6.26 3.15
CA ALA A 41 -9.08 -6.63 4.49
C ALA A 41 -7.67 -6.10 4.80
N PHE A 42 -6.80 -6.01 3.79
CA PHE A 42 -5.47 -5.42 3.93
C PHE A 42 -5.53 -3.90 4.10
N ALA A 43 -6.35 -3.21 3.30
CA ALA A 43 -6.56 -1.77 3.38
C ALA A 43 -7.14 -1.36 4.74
N ALA A 44 -8.05 -2.14 5.31
CA ALA A 44 -8.62 -1.90 6.65
C ALA A 44 -7.57 -1.90 7.79
N LYS A 45 -6.41 -2.54 7.58
CA LYS A 45 -5.31 -2.64 8.55
C LYS A 45 -4.10 -1.78 8.16
N SER A 46 -4.20 -1.06 7.05
CA SER A 46 -3.09 -0.34 6.44
C SER A 46 -3.45 1.14 6.24
N MET A 47 -2.47 1.92 5.81
CA MET A 47 -2.73 3.28 5.36
C MET A 47 -3.12 3.25 3.88
N LEU A 48 -4.36 3.61 3.58
CA LEU A 48 -4.87 3.74 2.21
C LEU A 48 -4.66 5.16 1.69
N PHE A 49 -4.05 5.30 0.53
CA PHE A 49 -3.92 6.59 -0.16
C PHE A 49 -5.06 6.74 -1.16
N THR A 50 -5.93 7.72 -0.93
CA THR A 50 -7.06 8.05 -1.81
C THR A 50 -6.68 9.02 -2.94
N ASN A 51 -5.56 9.74 -2.77
CA ASN A 51 -5.07 10.75 -3.71
C ASN A 51 -3.64 10.41 -4.17
N ALA A 52 -3.46 9.21 -4.73
CA ALA A 52 -2.21 8.77 -5.35
C ALA A 52 -2.30 8.94 -6.87
N TYR A 53 -1.38 9.73 -7.46
CA TYR A 53 -1.41 10.07 -8.89
C TYR A 53 -0.20 9.51 -9.63
N CYS A 54 -0.43 8.98 -10.83
CA CYS A 54 0.64 8.62 -11.76
C CYS A 54 1.01 9.84 -12.60
N GLN A 55 2.31 10.17 -12.66
CA GLN A 55 2.80 11.34 -13.41
C GLN A 55 2.79 11.11 -14.93
N ASN A 56 2.91 9.86 -15.36
CA ASN A 56 2.87 9.48 -16.77
C ASN A 56 2.10 8.16 -16.93
N PRO A 57 0.79 8.19 -17.23
CA PRO A 57 -0.05 6.98 -17.27
C PRO A 57 0.12 6.17 -18.57
N SER A 58 1.31 6.21 -19.19
CA SER A 58 1.60 5.41 -20.39
C SER A 58 2.26 4.10 -20.00
N SER A 59 1.74 2.98 -20.50
CA SER A 59 2.55 1.76 -20.58
C SER A 59 3.67 2.00 -21.61
N ILE A 60 4.89 1.57 -21.28
CA ILE A 60 5.97 1.41 -22.26
C ILE A 60 5.83 0.05 -22.97
#